data_AF-A0A128FGP8-F1
#
_entry.id   AF-A0A128FGP8-F1
#
_cell.length_a   1.000
_cell.length_b   1.000
_cell.length_c   1.000
_cell.angle_alpha   90.00
_cell.angle_beta   90.00
_cell.angle_gamma   90.00
#
_symmetry.space_group_name_H-M   'P 1'
#
loop_
_entity.id
_entity.type
_entity.pdbx_description
1 polymer ?
#
loop_
_entity_poly.entity_id
_entity_poly.type
_entity_poly.pdbx_seq_one_letter_code
_entity_poly.pdbx_strand_id
1 'polypeptide(L)'
;MTLRTKTLHLGMTLIEILIAVAIIGAITTIAVPAVGDYLIKSERSRVQVDLYQLQTHTEQTFTSTGSYPTNTTLVCTKCQVSDDYDFSITIGGSGNNVYKIQAKPKSTSRQDKDTDCHTMVINAASEQLNFKKDASAISDNGKCWI
;
A
#
# COMPACT_ATOMS: atom_id res chain seq x y z
N MET A 1 2.76 -37.20 56.79
CA MET A 1 1.41 -36.62 56.66
C MET A 1 1.51 -35.43 55.72
N THR A 2 1.18 -35.62 54.43
CA THR A 2 1.31 -34.60 53.38
C THR A 2 -0.04 -33.92 53.16
N LEU A 3 -0.14 -32.66 53.55
CA LEU A 3 -1.36 -31.86 53.36
C LEU A 3 -1.45 -31.43 51.88
N ARG A 4 -2.46 -31.95 51.17
CA ARG A 4 -2.75 -31.60 49.79
C ARG A 4 -3.65 -30.36 49.77
N THR A 5 -3.09 -29.22 49.41
CA THR A 5 -3.82 -27.96 49.23
C THR A 5 -4.79 -28.08 48.05
N LYS A 6 -6.09 -27.90 48.31
CA LYS A 6 -7.10 -27.76 47.27
C LYS A 6 -7.01 -26.35 46.66
N THR A 7 -6.57 -26.25 45.43
CA THR A 7 -6.71 -25.03 44.62
C THR A 7 -8.20 -24.79 44.32
N LEU A 8 -8.79 -23.75 44.90
CA LEU A 8 -10.13 -23.28 44.56
C LEU A 8 -10.10 -22.70 43.14
N HIS A 9 -10.82 -23.32 42.21
CA HIS A 9 -11.10 -22.71 40.91
C HIS A 9 -12.22 -21.68 41.11
N LEU A 10 -11.90 -20.40 40.96
CA LEU A 10 -12.92 -19.36 40.83
C LEU A 10 -13.46 -19.41 39.40
N GLY A 11 -14.77 -19.65 39.26
CA GLY A 11 -15.46 -19.59 37.97
C GLY A 11 -15.86 -18.15 37.62
N MET A 12 -15.87 -17.81 36.33
CA MET A 12 -16.43 -16.54 35.84
C MET A 12 -17.96 -16.62 35.78
N THR A 13 -18.62 -15.51 36.07
CA THR A 13 -20.08 -15.41 35.94
C THR A 13 -20.49 -15.16 34.50
N LEU A 14 -21.71 -15.57 34.13
CA LEU A 14 -22.25 -15.30 32.78
C LEU A 14 -22.38 -13.79 32.54
N ILE A 15 -22.73 -13.02 33.59
CA ILE A 15 -22.86 -11.57 33.49
C ILE A 15 -21.51 -10.88 33.27
N GLU A 16 -20.41 -11.38 33.83
CA GLU A 16 -19.06 -10.88 33.54
C GLU A 16 -18.70 -11.04 32.06
N ILE A 17 -18.98 -12.21 31.49
CA ILE A 17 -18.71 -12.45 30.07
C ILE A 17 -19.57 -11.55 29.19
N LEU A 18 -20.84 -11.33 29.56
CA LEU A 18 -21.75 -10.48 28.80
C LEU A 18 -21.28 -9.01 28.79
N ILE A 19 -20.86 -8.49 29.95
CA ILE A 19 -20.31 -7.13 30.05
C ILE A 19 -18.97 -7.03 29.30
N ALA A 20 -18.09 -8.02 29.42
CA ALA A 20 -16.81 -8.03 28.71
C ALA A 20 -17.01 -8.00 27.18
N VAL A 21 -17.92 -8.83 26.64
CA VAL A 21 -18.24 -8.84 25.20
C VAL A 21 -18.86 -7.51 24.76
N ALA A 22 -19.72 -6.91 25.58
CA ALA A 22 -20.30 -5.60 25.29
C ALA A 22 -19.22 -4.50 25.18
N ILE A 23 -18.24 -4.50 26.08
CA ILE A 23 -17.12 -3.53 26.05
C ILE A 23 -16.23 -3.77 24.81
N ILE A 24 -15.86 -5.03 24.53
CA ILE A 24 -15.05 -5.36 23.35
C ILE A 24 -15.78 -4.95 22.07
N GLY A 25 -17.09 -5.23 21.98
CA GLY A 25 -17.93 -4.82 20.86
C GLY A 25 -17.89 -3.32 20.62
N ALA A 26 -18.03 -2.51 21.68
CA ALA A 26 -17.96 -1.06 21.59
C ALA A 26 -16.60 -0.57 21.04
N ILE A 27 -15.49 -1.08 21.58
CA ILE A 27 -14.13 -0.65 21.17
C ILE A 27 -13.81 -1.07 19.73
N THR A 28 -14.24 -2.27 19.33
CA THR A 28 -13.91 -2.86 18.02
C THR A 28 -14.40 -2.00 16.86
N THR A 29 -15.55 -1.32 17.03
CA THR A 29 -16.12 -0.43 16.00
C THR A 29 -15.19 0.72 15.58
N ILE A 30 -14.37 1.21 16.51
CA ILE A 30 -13.44 2.33 16.27
C ILE A 30 -12.06 1.80 15.90
N ALA A 31 -11.60 0.74 16.57
CA ALA A 31 -10.24 0.23 16.41
C ALA A 31 -9.98 -0.39 15.03
N VAL A 32 -10.95 -1.14 14.49
CA VAL A 32 -10.78 -1.86 13.20
C VAL A 32 -10.53 -0.91 12.01
N PRO A 33 -11.35 0.13 11.75
CA PRO A 33 -11.09 1.03 10.63
C PRO A 33 -9.76 1.78 10.80
N ALA A 34 -9.43 2.23 12.01
CA ALA A 34 -8.19 2.98 12.28
C ALA A 34 -6.92 2.17 11.94
N VAL A 35 -6.88 0.89 12.26
CA VAL A 35 -5.74 0.01 11.88
C VAL A 35 -5.70 -0.21 10.37
N GLY A 36 -6.85 -0.34 9.72
CA GLY A 36 -6.94 -0.46 8.26
C GLY A 36 -6.30 0.72 7.54
N ASP A 37 -6.62 1.94 7.97
CA ASP A 37 -6.09 3.18 7.38
C ASP A 37 -4.57 3.31 7.59
N TYR A 38 -4.07 2.92 8.77
CA TYR A 38 -2.63 2.92 9.05
C TYR A 38 -1.88 1.99 8.09
N LEU A 39 -2.41 0.79 7.87
CA LEU A 39 -1.78 -0.19 6.99
C LEU A 39 -1.90 0.22 5.52
N ILE A 40 -2.95 0.95 5.13
CA ILE A 40 -3.05 1.57 3.80
C ILE A 40 -1.94 2.59 3.59
N LYS A 41 -1.78 3.51 4.54
CA LYS A 41 -0.73 4.54 4.49
C LYS A 41 0.68 3.93 4.50
N SER A 42 0.91 2.90 5.32
CA SER A 42 2.19 2.20 5.38
C SER A 42 2.58 1.58 4.04
N GLU A 43 1.64 0.94 3.36
CA GLU A 43 1.91 0.34 2.05
C GLU A 43 2.10 1.41 0.98
N ARG A 44 1.39 2.54 1.07
CA ARG A 44 1.60 3.67 0.17
C ARG A 44 3.04 4.19 0.25
N SER A 45 3.58 4.33 1.47
CA SER A 45 4.98 4.73 1.67
C SER A 45 5.96 3.72 1.07
N ARG A 46 5.67 2.42 1.19
CA ARG A 46 6.47 1.37 0.53
C ARG A 46 6.45 1.51 -1.00
N VAL A 47 5.27 1.71 -1.58
CA VAL A 47 5.10 1.84 -3.03
C VAL A 47 5.80 3.06 -3.60
N GLN A 48 5.90 4.16 -2.84
CA GLN A 48 6.71 5.31 -3.23
C GLN A 48 8.18 4.89 -3.45
N VAL A 49 8.75 4.13 -2.52
CA VAL A 49 10.12 3.59 -2.63
C VAL A 49 10.24 2.65 -3.84
N ASP A 50 9.26 1.78 -4.04
CA ASP A 50 9.22 0.85 -5.17
C ASP A 50 9.21 1.60 -6.51
N LEU A 51 8.42 2.67 -6.62
CA LEU A 51 8.37 3.53 -7.81
C LEU A 51 9.72 4.19 -8.10
N TYR A 52 10.41 4.72 -7.08
CA TYR A 52 11.76 5.28 -7.25
C TYR A 52 12.80 4.22 -7.62
N GLN A 53 12.68 3.01 -7.08
CA GLN A 53 13.55 1.90 -7.44
C GLN A 53 13.36 1.50 -8.91
N LEU A 54 12.10 1.38 -9.36
CA LEU A 54 11.77 1.09 -10.76
C LEU A 54 12.20 2.21 -11.70
N GLN A 55 12.07 3.46 -11.28
CA GLN A 55 12.56 4.62 -12.03
C GLN A 55 14.07 4.53 -12.22
N THR A 56 14.82 4.32 -11.14
CA THR A 56 16.28 4.14 -11.19
C THR A 56 16.68 2.99 -12.12
N HIS A 57 15.96 1.87 -12.07
CA HIS A 57 16.19 0.74 -12.96
C HIS A 57 15.92 1.06 -14.44
N THR A 58 14.88 1.85 -14.70
CA THR A 58 14.52 2.31 -16.06
C THR A 58 15.62 3.19 -16.64
N GLU A 59 16.18 4.11 -15.84
CA GLU A 59 17.31 4.96 -16.24
C GLU A 59 18.61 4.18 -16.45
N GLN A 60 18.89 3.20 -15.61
CA GLN A 60 20.03 2.29 -15.80
C GLN A 60 19.91 1.51 -17.11
N THR A 61 18.70 1.04 -17.43
CA THR A 61 18.43 0.34 -18.69
C THR A 61 18.70 1.25 -19.88
N PHE A 62 18.19 2.49 -19.86
CA PHE A 62 18.48 3.48 -20.89
C PHE A 62 19.98 3.76 -21.05
N THR A 63 20.71 3.89 -19.93
CA THR A 63 22.17 4.08 -19.94
C THR A 63 22.90 2.92 -20.60
N SER A 64 22.40 1.68 -20.44
CA SER A 64 23.02 0.48 -20.99
C SER A 64 22.64 0.17 -22.44
N THR A 65 21.42 0.49 -22.87
CA THR A 65 20.88 0.08 -24.18
C THR A 65 20.67 1.26 -25.13
N GLY A 66 20.73 2.49 -24.63
CA GLY A 66 20.40 3.71 -25.37
C GLY A 66 18.90 3.91 -25.65
N SER A 67 18.02 3.08 -25.09
CA SER A 67 16.57 3.19 -25.29
C SER A 67 15.77 2.69 -24.09
N TYR A 68 14.57 3.26 -23.89
CA TYR A 68 13.65 2.80 -22.84
C TYR A 68 12.95 1.49 -23.25
N PRO A 69 12.62 0.61 -22.28
CA PRO A 69 12.07 -0.72 -22.56
C PRO A 69 10.66 -0.66 -23.15
N THR A 70 10.47 -0.96 -24.44
CA THR A 70 9.18 -0.82 -25.14
C THR A 70 8.01 -1.68 -24.62
N ASN A 71 8.26 -2.59 -23.68
CA ASN A 71 7.24 -3.43 -23.09
C ASN A 71 6.50 -2.67 -21.99
N THR A 72 5.18 -2.87 -21.88
CA THR A 72 4.36 -2.26 -20.83
C THR A 72 4.60 -2.87 -19.44
N THR A 73 5.18 -4.07 -19.40
CA THR A 73 5.59 -4.75 -18.17
C THR A 73 7.01 -4.35 -17.79
N LEU A 74 7.18 -3.79 -16.60
CA LEU A 74 8.49 -3.53 -16.02
C LEU A 74 9.14 -4.84 -15.60
N VAL A 75 10.25 -5.20 -16.25
CA VAL A 75 11.04 -6.38 -15.89
C VAL A 75 12.23 -5.93 -15.08
N CYS A 76 12.14 -6.02 -13.75
CA CYS A 76 13.27 -5.74 -12.85
C CYS A 76 13.50 -6.93 -11.91
N THR A 77 14.44 -7.81 -12.26
CA THR A 77 14.74 -9.02 -11.47
C THR A 77 15.28 -8.73 -10.07
N LYS A 78 15.89 -7.56 -9.85
CA LYS A 78 16.44 -7.13 -8.55
C LYS A 78 15.49 -6.24 -7.74
N CYS A 79 14.39 -5.77 -8.33
CA CYS A 79 13.43 -4.96 -7.60
C CYS A 79 12.55 -5.86 -6.75
N GLN A 80 12.31 -5.48 -5.51
CA GLN A 80 11.43 -6.20 -4.59
C GLN A 80 10.24 -5.29 -4.29
N VAL A 81 9.31 -5.26 -5.24
CA VAL A 81 8.15 -4.37 -5.20
C VAL A 81 6.99 -5.01 -4.43
N SER A 82 6.06 -4.18 -3.98
CA SER A 82 4.84 -4.62 -3.30
C SER A 82 4.02 -5.63 -4.11
N ASP A 83 3.54 -6.67 -3.43
CA ASP A 83 2.58 -7.61 -4.01
C ASP A 83 1.14 -7.06 -4.03
N ASP A 84 0.85 -5.96 -3.35
CA ASP A 84 -0.49 -5.36 -3.30
C ASP A 84 -0.79 -4.46 -4.51
N TYR A 85 0.22 -4.17 -5.34
CA TYR A 85 0.12 -3.31 -6.51
C TYR A 85 0.54 -4.02 -7.80
N ASP A 86 -0.12 -3.66 -8.89
CA ASP A 86 0.31 -3.92 -10.25
C ASP A 86 1.13 -2.74 -10.75
N PHE A 87 2.39 -3.00 -11.13
CA PHE A 87 3.31 -2.01 -11.66
C PHE A 87 3.39 -2.11 -13.19
N SER A 88 3.31 -0.97 -13.88
CA SER A 88 3.42 -0.89 -15.33
C SER A 88 4.18 0.35 -15.77
N ILE A 89 4.71 0.32 -17.00
CA ILE A 89 5.35 1.46 -17.64
C ILE A 89 4.63 1.80 -18.95
N THR A 90 4.41 3.09 -19.17
CA THR A 90 3.92 3.63 -20.45
C THR A 90 5.02 4.46 -21.06
N ILE A 91 5.34 4.23 -22.34
CA ILE A 91 6.41 4.91 -23.07
C ILE A 91 5.83 5.55 -24.33
N GLY A 92 6.46 6.63 -24.79
CA GLY A 92 6.11 7.28 -26.05
C GLY A 92 5.56 8.71 -25.91
N GLY A 93 5.70 9.31 -24.72
CA GLY A 93 5.49 10.75 -24.56
C GLY A 93 6.73 11.56 -24.94
N SER A 94 6.67 12.87 -24.68
CA SER A 94 7.74 13.82 -24.96
C SER A 94 8.20 14.54 -23.68
N GLY A 95 9.46 14.99 -23.67
CA GLY A 95 10.05 15.70 -22.52
C GLY A 95 9.99 14.86 -21.25
N ASN A 96 9.50 15.47 -20.16
CA ASN A 96 9.36 14.83 -18.84
C ASN A 96 8.46 13.57 -18.86
N ASN A 97 7.60 13.43 -19.86
CA ASN A 97 6.66 12.32 -19.99
C ASN A 97 7.11 11.24 -20.98
N VAL A 98 8.40 11.21 -21.35
CA VAL A 98 8.96 10.17 -22.25
C VAL A 98 8.64 8.76 -21.76
N TYR A 99 8.59 8.56 -20.43
CA TYR A 99 7.93 7.43 -19.81
C TYR A 99 7.13 7.86 -18.57
N LYS A 100 6.21 6.98 -18.15
CA LYS A 100 5.49 7.02 -16.88
C LYS A 100 5.43 5.64 -16.27
N ILE A 101 5.86 5.52 -15.02
CA ILE A 101 5.73 4.31 -14.23
C ILE A 101 4.51 4.48 -13.33
N GLN A 102 3.62 3.49 -13.35
CA GLN A 102 2.37 3.50 -12.61
C GLN A 102 2.34 2.33 -11.61
N ALA A 103 1.88 2.61 -10.40
CA ALA A 103 1.47 1.62 -9.42
C ALA A 103 -0.06 1.73 -9.22
N LYS A 104 -0.77 0.64 -9.54
CA LYS A 104 -2.22 0.53 -9.33
C LYS A 104 -2.50 -0.61 -8.35
N PRO A 105 -3.28 -0.40 -7.27
CA PRO A 105 -3.67 -1.44 -6.35
C PRO A 105 -4.34 -2.61 -7.08
N LYS A 106 -3.99 -3.83 -6.69
CA LYS A 106 -4.74 -5.01 -7.10
C LYS A 106 -6.12 -4.94 -6.48
N SER A 107 -7.16 -5.32 -7.22
CA SER A 107 -8.54 -5.34 -6.73
C SER A 107 -8.75 -6.28 -5.53
N THR A 108 -7.86 -7.25 -5.34
CA THR A 108 -7.86 -8.19 -4.22
C THR A 108 -7.09 -7.68 -3.00
N SER A 109 -6.30 -6.61 -3.15
CA SER A 109 -5.52 -6.02 -2.05
C SER A 109 -6.39 -5.13 -1.17
N ARG A 110 -5.94 -4.87 0.06
CA ARG A 110 -6.60 -3.87 0.92
C ARG A 110 -6.47 -2.46 0.33
N GLN A 111 -5.45 -2.20 -0.47
CA GLN A 111 -5.13 -0.91 -1.07
C GLN A 111 -6.21 -0.49 -2.08
N ASP A 112 -7.03 -1.42 -2.56
CA ASP A 112 -8.22 -1.10 -3.37
C ASP A 112 -9.25 -0.21 -2.63
N LYS A 113 -9.18 -0.16 -1.29
CA LYS A 113 -9.99 0.72 -0.43
C LYS A 113 -9.45 2.15 -0.34
N ASP A 114 -8.23 2.40 -0.80
CA ASP A 114 -7.66 3.75 -0.90
C ASP A 114 -8.31 4.46 -2.09
N THR A 115 -9.45 5.12 -1.85
CA THR A 115 -10.18 5.80 -2.93
C THR A 115 -9.53 7.11 -3.34
N ASP A 116 -8.81 7.72 -2.41
CA ASP A 116 -8.19 9.02 -2.61
C ASP A 116 -6.86 8.88 -3.34
N CYS A 117 -5.92 8.05 -2.87
CA CYS A 117 -4.62 7.88 -3.51
C CYS A 117 -4.53 6.51 -4.16
N HIS A 118 -5.49 6.25 -5.05
CA HIS A 118 -5.65 4.93 -5.62
C HIS A 118 -4.51 4.59 -6.56
N THR A 119 -4.23 5.42 -7.57
CA THR A 119 -3.14 5.17 -8.52
C THR A 119 -2.05 6.21 -8.36
N MET A 120 -0.81 5.74 -8.21
CA MET A 120 0.38 6.58 -8.05
C MET A 120 1.27 6.44 -9.28
N VAL A 121 1.75 7.56 -9.80
CA VAL A 121 2.53 7.60 -11.03
C VAL A 121 3.74 8.51 -10.84
N ILE A 122 4.88 8.08 -11.39
CA ILE A 122 6.10 8.90 -11.51
C ILE A 122 6.54 8.95 -12.97
N ASN A 123 6.93 10.13 -13.45
CA ASN A 123 7.46 10.30 -14.81
C ASN A 123 8.99 10.43 -14.82
N ALA A 124 9.57 10.65 -16.02
CA ALA A 124 11.01 10.73 -16.19
C ALA A 124 11.68 11.90 -15.44
N ALA A 125 10.95 12.98 -15.18
CA ALA A 125 11.44 14.11 -14.39
C ALA A 125 11.22 13.94 -12.88
N SER A 126 10.79 12.75 -12.44
CA SER A 126 10.36 12.49 -11.06
C SER A 126 9.15 13.31 -10.62
N GLU A 127 8.36 13.81 -11.57
CA GLU A 127 7.10 14.48 -11.26
C GLU A 127 6.07 13.41 -10.88
N GLN A 128 5.43 13.64 -9.74
CA GLN A 128 4.44 12.77 -9.16
C GLN A 128 3.06 13.12 -9.72
N LEU A 129 2.28 12.09 -10.05
CA LEU A 129 0.90 12.21 -10.51
C LEU A 129 0.06 11.20 -9.72
N ASN A 130 -1.10 11.62 -9.26
CA ASN A 130 -1.98 10.78 -8.44
C ASN A 130 -3.39 10.78 -9.01
N PHE A 131 -4.05 9.64 -8.92
CA PHE A 131 -5.43 9.48 -9.34
C PHE A 131 -6.26 8.80 -8.28
N LYS A 132 -7.48 9.27 -8.14
CA LYS A 132 -8.53 8.62 -7.35
C LYS A 132 -8.95 7.30 -8.01
N LYS A 133 -9.76 6.53 -7.29
CA LYS A 133 -10.29 5.25 -7.82
C LYS A 133 -11.16 5.42 -9.06
N ASP A 134 -11.82 6.57 -9.21
CA ASP A 134 -12.59 6.95 -10.39
C ASP A 134 -11.72 7.47 -11.57
N ALA A 135 -10.40 7.36 -11.44
CA ALA A 135 -9.39 7.88 -12.37
C ALA A 135 -9.33 9.42 -12.48
N SER A 136 -9.99 10.16 -11.59
CA SER A 136 -9.82 11.61 -11.51
C SER A 136 -8.42 11.96 -11.01
N ALA A 137 -7.74 12.88 -11.70
CA ALA A 137 -6.45 13.38 -11.28
C ALA A 137 -6.54 14.21 -9.98
N ILE A 138 -5.50 14.13 -9.16
CA ILE A 138 -5.36 14.87 -7.91
C ILE A 138 -4.26 15.91 -8.12
N SER A 139 -4.57 17.18 -7.86
CA SER A 139 -3.62 18.29 -8.02
C SER A 139 -2.67 18.45 -6.82
N ASP A 140 -3.05 17.95 -5.64
CA ASP A 140 -2.24 18.01 -4.43
C ASP A 140 -1.47 16.70 -4.21
N ASN A 141 -0.22 16.68 -4.65
CA ASN A 141 0.67 15.53 -4.50
C ASN A 141 1.04 15.25 -3.04
N GLY A 142 1.02 16.26 -2.15
CA GLY A 142 1.40 16.14 -0.73
C GLY A 142 0.48 15.21 0.06
N LYS A 143 -0.72 14.90 -0.47
CA LYS A 143 -1.67 13.97 0.15
C LYS A 143 -1.29 12.50 -0.04
N CYS A 144 -0.64 12.16 -1.15
CA CYS A 144 -0.35 10.77 -1.54
C CYS A 144 1.13 10.40 -1.41
N TRP A 145 2.02 11.38 -1.48
CA TRP A 145 3.48 11.20 -1.45
C TRP A 145 4.12 11.69 -0.14
N ILE A 146 3.52 11.28 0.99
CA ILE A 146 3.99 11.59 2.36
C ILE A 146 4.16 10.31 3.18
#